data_AF-A0A9N9SQ23-F1
#
_entry.id   AF-A0A9N9SQ23-F1
#
_cell.length_a   1.000
_cell.length_b   1.000
_cell.length_c   1.000
_cell.angle_alpha   90.00
_cell.angle_beta   90.00
_cell.angle_gamma   90.00
#
_symmetry.space_group_name_H-M   'P 1'
#
loop_
_entity.id
_entity.type
_entity.pdbx_description
1 polymer ?
#
loop_
_entity_poly.entity_id
_entity_poly.type
_entity_poly.pdbx_seq_one_letter_code
_entity_poly.pdbx_strand_id
1 'polypeptide(L)'
;MKEKESYEQVYGDPKQYHMPIKEIEEKWKLVPAFLKIRGLVKQHIDSFNYFIAVEIKKIVEANNKVTCDADPLFYIKYTNVQVGTPDVDEGFNISKPTTLMNVG
;
A
#
# COMPACT_ATOMS: atom_id res chain seq x y z
N MET A 1 5.45 -44.76 -4.70
CA MET A 1 4.35 -44.86 -3.71
C MET A 1 4.61 -44.03 -2.44
N LYS A 2 5.29 -42.87 -2.51
CA LYS A 2 5.67 -42.05 -1.33
C LYS A 2 4.98 -40.68 -1.25
N GLU A 3 3.96 -40.44 -2.08
CA GLU A 3 3.44 -39.09 -2.34
C GLU A 3 2.10 -38.79 -1.67
N LYS A 4 1.42 -39.83 -1.14
CA LYS A 4 0.09 -39.68 -0.51
C LYS A 4 0.15 -39.23 0.96
N GLU A 5 1.26 -39.44 1.66
CA GLU A 5 1.40 -39.11 3.10
C GLU A 5 1.52 -37.59 3.39
N SER A 6 1.64 -36.73 2.37
CA SER A 6 1.89 -35.29 2.53
C SER A 6 0.63 -34.43 2.64
N TYR A 7 -0.53 -34.88 2.19
CA TYR A 7 -1.72 -34.02 2.04
C TYR A 7 -2.67 -34.06 3.24
N GLU A 8 -2.81 -35.21 3.88
CA GLU A 8 -3.67 -35.38 5.07
C GLU A 8 -3.12 -34.66 6.30
N GLN A 9 -1.79 -34.47 6.40
CA GLN A 9 -1.17 -33.70 7.48
C GLN A 9 -1.48 -32.19 7.42
N VAL A 10 -1.79 -31.66 6.23
CA VAL A 10 -2.01 -30.22 6.03
C VAL A 10 -3.51 -29.87 6.08
N TYR A 11 -4.38 -30.77 5.61
CA TYR A 11 -5.80 -30.43 5.38
C TYR A 11 -6.80 -31.28 6.19
N GLY A 12 -6.38 -32.33 6.90
CA GLY A 12 -7.28 -33.19 7.69
C GLY A 12 -8.24 -34.04 6.84
N ASP A 13 -9.10 -34.84 7.48
CA ASP A 13 -10.04 -35.76 6.80
C ASP A 13 -11.14 -34.98 6.05
N PRO A 14 -11.29 -35.15 4.72
CA PRO A 14 -12.28 -34.44 3.91
C PRO A 14 -13.73 -34.60 4.38
N LYS A 15 -14.04 -35.70 5.08
CA LYS A 15 -15.39 -35.95 5.63
C LYS A 15 -15.76 -34.98 6.77
N GLN A 16 -14.78 -34.28 7.34
CA GLN A 16 -14.98 -33.34 8.44
C GLN A 16 -15.42 -31.95 7.96
N TYR A 17 -15.24 -31.60 6.68
CA TYR A 17 -15.57 -30.26 6.16
C TYR A 17 -17.07 -29.95 6.11
N HIS A 18 -17.90 -31.00 6.04
CA HIS A 18 -19.36 -30.86 6.03
C HIS A 18 -19.97 -30.92 7.43
N MET A 19 -19.17 -31.19 8.47
CA MET A 19 -19.67 -31.22 9.84
C MET A 19 -19.84 -29.80 10.38
N PRO A 20 -20.88 -29.55 11.19
CA PRO A 20 -21.01 -28.28 11.88
C PRO A 20 -19.76 -28.03 12.73
N ILE A 21 -19.09 -26.90 12.45
CA ILE A 21 -17.87 -26.50 13.15
C ILE A 21 -18.25 -26.33 14.63
N LYS A 22 -17.63 -27.10 15.53
CA LYS A 22 -17.82 -26.94 16.97
C LYS A 22 -17.69 -25.46 17.35
N GLU A 23 -18.52 -25.00 18.29
CA GLU A 23 -18.31 -23.70 18.92
C GLU A 23 -16.97 -23.75 19.65
N ILE A 24 -15.96 -23.17 18.99
CA ILE A 24 -14.63 -23.00 19.55
C ILE A 24 -14.69 -21.66 20.26
N GLU A 25 -14.68 -21.68 21.59
CA GLU A 25 -14.56 -20.48 22.46
C GLU A 25 -13.39 -19.59 22.05
N GLU A 26 -12.43 -20.10 21.27
CA GLU A 26 -11.23 -19.38 20.85
C GLU A 26 -11.29 -18.74 19.45
N LYS A 27 -12.40 -18.87 18.69
CA LYS A 27 -12.52 -18.27 17.34
C LYS A 27 -12.29 -16.76 17.35
N TRP A 28 -12.69 -16.08 18.43
CA TRP A 28 -12.46 -14.64 18.57
C TRP A 28 -10.98 -14.28 18.59
N LYS A 29 -10.07 -15.19 19.00
CA LYS A 29 -8.61 -14.97 19.02
C LYS A 29 -8.03 -14.83 17.60
N LEU A 30 -8.74 -15.29 16.58
CA LEU A 30 -8.34 -15.11 15.18
C LEU A 30 -8.41 -13.65 14.74
N VAL A 31 -9.36 -12.87 15.27
CA VAL A 31 -9.52 -11.46 14.91
C VAL A 31 -8.28 -10.63 15.32
N PRO A 32 -7.83 -10.61 16.59
CA PRO A 32 -6.63 -9.88 16.96
C PRO A 32 -5.37 -10.46 16.32
N ALA A 33 -5.30 -11.77 16.06
CA ALA A 33 -4.17 -12.37 15.33
C ALA A 33 -4.12 -11.90 13.86
N PHE A 34 -5.26 -11.86 13.17
CA PHE A 34 -5.38 -11.37 11.81
C PHE A 34 -5.07 -9.87 11.72
N LEU A 35 -5.60 -9.08 12.67
CA LEU A 35 -5.33 -7.64 12.75
C LEU A 35 -3.86 -7.33 13.05
N LYS A 36 -3.15 -8.16 13.83
CA LYS A 36 -1.71 -8.02 14.04
C LYS A 36 -0.90 -8.22 12.76
N ILE A 37 -1.30 -9.17 11.91
CA ILE A 37 -0.55 -9.52 10.69
C ILE A 37 -0.90 -8.57 9.53
N ARG A 38 -2.18 -8.28 9.33
CA ARG A 38 -2.64 -7.47 8.20
C ARG A 38 -2.91 -6.02 8.55
N GLY A 39 -3.20 -5.66 9.80
CA GLY A 39 -3.61 -4.30 10.16
C GLY A 39 -5.02 -3.93 9.67
N LEU A 40 -5.70 -3.05 10.41
CA LEU A 40 -7.04 -2.55 10.05
C LEU A 40 -7.03 -1.63 8.81
N VAL A 41 -5.94 -0.89 8.60
CA VAL A 41 -5.88 0.23 7.64
C VAL A 41 -4.92 -0.06 6.47
N LYS A 42 -4.42 -1.30 6.37
CA LYS A 42 -3.35 -1.66 5.44
C LYS A 42 -3.70 -1.44 3.98
N GLN A 43 -4.94 -1.69 3.57
CA GLN A 43 -5.35 -1.45 2.18
C GLN A 43 -5.14 0.01 1.76
N HIS A 44 -5.49 0.97 2.63
CA HIS A 44 -5.31 2.38 2.33
C HIS A 44 -3.83 2.76 2.26
N ILE A 45 -3.02 2.30 3.23
CA ILE A 45 -1.58 2.56 3.26
C ILE A 45 -0.90 1.94 2.04
N ASP A 46 -1.22 0.70 1.69
CA ASP A 46 -0.64 -0.01 0.55
C ASP A 46 -1.01 0.70 -0.77
N SER A 47 -2.26 1.14 -0.93
CA SER A 47 -2.67 1.91 -2.12
C SER A 47 -1.93 3.24 -2.24
N PHE A 48 -1.74 3.95 -1.12
CA PHE A 48 -1.03 5.22 -1.12
C PHE A 48 0.47 5.00 -1.42
N ASN A 49 1.09 3.98 -0.83
CA ASN A 49 2.48 3.60 -1.10
C ASN A 49 2.69 3.24 -2.58
N TYR A 50 1.77 2.51 -3.18
CA TYR A 50 1.84 2.18 -4.60
C TYR A 50 1.67 3.42 -5.49
N PHE A 51 0.72 4.30 -5.13
CA PHE A 51 0.50 5.57 -5.83
C PHE A 51 1.77 6.43 -5.86
N ILE A 52 2.40 6.67 -4.70
CA ILE A 52 3.61 7.50 -4.61
C ILE A 52 4.83 6.86 -5.28
N ALA A 53 4.96 5.53 -5.24
CA ALA A 53 6.13 4.84 -5.75
C ALA A 53 6.09 4.66 -7.28
N VAL A 54 4.88 4.44 -7.83
CA VAL A 54 4.67 3.97 -9.20
C VAL A 54 3.75 4.88 -9.99
N GLU A 55 2.51 5.09 -9.53
CA GLU A 55 1.48 5.70 -10.38
C GLU A 55 1.73 7.17 -10.68
N ILE A 56 2.21 7.94 -9.70
CA ILE A 56 2.53 9.36 -9.92
C ILE A 56 3.59 9.54 -11.02
N LYS A 57 4.57 8.63 -11.12
CA LYS A 57 5.58 8.66 -12.18
C LYS A 57 4.97 8.38 -13.54
N LYS A 58 4.05 7.41 -13.63
CA LYS A 58 3.32 7.10 -14.86
C LYS A 58 2.47 8.27 -15.33
N ILE A 59 1.81 8.98 -14.40
CA ILE A 59 1.02 10.17 -14.70
C ILE A 59 1.89 11.27 -15.31
N VAL A 60 3.06 11.53 -14.71
CA VAL A 60 4.01 12.54 -15.20
C VAL A 60 4.63 12.12 -16.53
N GLU A 61 4.95 10.83 -16.71
CA GLU A 61 5.47 10.31 -17.98
C GLU A 61 4.47 10.44 -19.13
N ALA A 62 3.19 10.15 -18.88
CA ALA A 62 2.13 10.30 -19.88
C ALA A 62 1.92 11.77 -20.29
N ASN A 63 2.23 12.72 -19.41
CA ASN A 63 2.08 14.16 -19.63
C ASN A 63 3.44 14.87 -19.68
N ASN A 64 4.49 14.19 -20.15
CA ASN A 64 5.86 14.64 -19.95
C ASN A 64 6.28 15.86 -20.75
N LYS A 65 5.47 16.40 -21.67
CA LYS A 65 5.87 17.47 -22.58
C LYS A 65 4.84 18.59 -22.61
N VAL A 66 5.31 19.81 -22.40
CA VAL A 66 4.53 21.04 -22.56
C VAL A 66 5.14 21.82 -23.72
N THR A 67 4.35 22.10 -24.76
CA THR A 67 4.79 22.82 -25.97
C THR A 67 4.32 24.27 -25.95
N CYS A 68 5.07 25.15 -26.62
CA CYS A 68 4.65 26.52 -26.86
C CYS A 68 3.99 26.65 -28.23
N ASP A 69 2.83 27.31 -28.29
CA ASP A 69 2.14 27.56 -29.56
C ASP A 69 2.82 28.67 -30.39
N ALA A 70 3.54 29.59 -29.73
CA ALA A 70 4.22 30.72 -30.38
C ALA A 70 5.62 30.35 -30.93
N ASP A 71 6.31 29.39 -30.31
CA ASP A 71 7.63 28.90 -30.76
C ASP A 71 7.69 27.36 -30.72
N PRO A 72 7.60 26.68 -31.88
CA PRO A 72 7.66 25.22 -31.97
C PRO A 72 9.00 24.60 -31.54
N LEU A 73 10.08 25.38 -31.46
CA LEU A 73 11.40 24.90 -31.04
C LEU A 73 11.55 24.88 -29.51
N PHE A 74 10.66 25.56 -28.78
CA PHE A 74 10.68 25.63 -27.33
C PHE A 74 9.66 24.67 -26.70
N TYR A 75 10.13 23.84 -25.76
CA TYR A 75 9.28 22.96 -24.96
C TYR A 75 9.89 22.70 -23.58
N ILE A 76 9.04 22.35 -22.63
CA ILE A 76 9.43 21.85 -21.31
C ILE A 76 9.17 20.35 -21.30
N LYS A 77 10.13 19.58 -20.75
CA LYS A 77 9.96 18.14 -20.54
C LYS A 77 10.13 17.77 -19.09
N TYR A 78 9.11 17.13 -18.51
CA TYR A 78 9.24 16.50 -17.20
C TYR A 78 10.05 15.21 -17.34
N THR A 79 11.16 15.14 -16.61
CA THR A 79 12.08 13.99 -16.66
C THR A 79 11.84 12.99 -15.52
N ASN A 80 11.37 13.47 -14.37
CA ASN A 80 11.10 12.63 -13.20
C ASN A 80 10.19 13.38 -12.20
N VAL A 81 9.65 12.64 -11.22
CA VAL A 81 8.89 13.18 -10.08
C VAL A 81 9.27 12.42 -8.81
N GLN A 82 9.34 13.14 -7.69
CA GLN A 82 9.68 12.59 -6.39
C GLN A 82 8.76 13.20 -5.33
N VAL A 83 8.40 12.39 -4.33
CA VAL A 83 7.68 12.85 -3.14
C VAL A 83 8.71 13.08 -2.05
N GLY A 84 8.83 14.33 -1.59
CA GLY A 84 9.75 14.72 -0.52
C GLY A 84 9.23 14.37 0.88
N THR A 85 9.99 14.73 1.90
CA THR A 85 9.53 14.67 3.29
C THR A 85 8.55 15.79 3.61
N PRO A 86 7.58 15.60 4.53
CA PRO A 86 6.67 16.66 4.94
C PRO A 86 7.40 17.90 5.47
N ASP A 87 7.08 19.07 4.91
CA ASP A 87 7.72 20.35 5.20
C ASP A 87 6.68 21.48 5.15
N VAL A 88 6.86 22.51 5.98
CA VAL A 88 6.00 23.71 6.02
C VAL A 88 6.84 24.93 5.67
N ASP A 89 6.39 25.69 4.67
CA ASP A 89 6.98 26.98 4.30
C ASP A 89 6.41 28.09 5.18
N GLU A 90 7.27 28.74 5.96
CA GLU A 90 6.93 29.87 6.84
C GLU A 90 7.20 31.24 6.18
N GLY A 91 7.54 31.26 4.90
CA GLY A 91 7.94 32.45 4.16
C GLY A 91 9.42 32.78 4.31
N PHE A 92 9.90 33.79 3.56
CA PHE A 92 11.31 34.22 3.54
C PHE A 92 12.32 33.12 3.16
N ASN A 93 11.88 32.10 2.41
CA ASN A 93 12.67 30.89 2.11
C ASN A 93 13.07 30.10 3.36
N ILE A 94 12.26 30.15 4.42
CA ILE A 94 12.45 29.39 5.65
C ILE A 94 11.42 28.27 5.67
N SER A 95 11.89 27.02 5.61
CA SER A 95 11.04 25.84 5.74
C SER A 95 11.46 24.97 6.93
N LYS A 96 10.50 24.25 7.51
CA LYS A 96 10.72 23.39 8.69
C LYS A 96 10.02 22.03 8.53
N PRO A 97 10.75 20.92 8.77
CA PRO A 97 10.14 19.59 8.83
C PRO A 97 9.00 19.55 9.83
N THR A 98 7.88 18.96 9.44
CA THR A 98 6.69 18.90 10.30
C THR A 98 6.38 17.48 10.72
N THR A 99 5.79 17.33 11.90
CA THR A 99 5.31 16.05 12.43
C THR A 99 3.80 16.07 12.58
N LEU A 100 3.17 14.90 12.57
CA LEU A 100 1.77 14.78 12.95
C LEU A 100 1.57 15.29 14.39
N MET A 101 0.48 16.00 14.62
CA MET A 101 0.14 16.48 15.95
C MET A 101 -0.16 15.28 16.85
N ASN A 102 0.59 15.12 17.94
CA ASN A 102 0.33 14.07 18.91
C ASN A 102 -0.87 14.47 19.79
N VAL A 103 -2.07 14.01 19.41
CA VAL A 103 -3.28 14.17 20.21
C VAL A 103 -3.33 13.02 21.22
N GLY A 104 -2.61 13.21 22.33
CA GLY A 104 -2.64 12.30 23.49
C GLY A 104 -3.81 12.59 24.41
#